data_AF-A0A7W0I9Q5-F1
#
_entry.id   AF-A0A7W0I9Q5-F1
#
_cell.length_a   1.000
_cell.length_b   1.000
_cell.length_c   1.000
_cell.angle_alpha   90.00
_cell.angle_beta   90.00
_cell.angle_gamma   90.00
#
_symmetry.space_group_name_H-M   'P 1'
#
loop_
_entity.id
_entity.type
_entity.pdbx_description
1 polymer ?
#
loop_
_entity_poly.entity_id
_entity_poly.type
_entity_poly.pdbx_seq_one_letter_code
_entity_poly.pdbx_strand_id
1 'polypeptide(L)'
;MRALRVLVILAVILGGLFVIADRVAVGFAEDEAANRLRTSEGLDSTPDVSINGFPFLTQLTSGEFDDVEIGIKDFEASTGSGGNGGDSGADSIRIAELNARLRGVVFSGDYSSATADSASGTALISYDELLKAAQVEPVQVIPGLTAKVTGLSDGGNGKIKVGIELTGSLLGNDVSERLSVLSSVKVDGDTVSVDADVLPDLPFSVAEESVRQIADFTQTIDGLPAGIKLDKVQAAEGGVEISVTGSDVKLAG
;
A
#
# COMPACT_ATOMS: atom_id res chain seq x y z
N MET A 1 28.50 26.89 -46.99
CA MET A 1 28.65 27.50 -45.64
C MET A 1 27.40 28.25 -45.16
N ARG A 2 26.83 29.22 -45.91
CA ARG A 2 25.66 30.00 -45.46
C ARG A 2 24.36 29.18 -45.34
N ALA A 3 24.01 28.38 -46.36
CA ALA A 3 22.83 27.52 -46.32
C ALA A 3 22.88 26.48 -45.19
N LEU A 4 24.07 25.88 -44.95
CA LEU A 4 24.28 24.96 -43.85
C LEU A 4 24.06 25.62 -42.49
N ARG A 5 24.56 26.85 -42.29
CA ARG A 5 24.31 27.60 -41.04
C ARG A 5 22.83 27.90 -40.83
N VAL A 6 22.11 28.32 -41.87
CA VAL A 6 20.66 28.57 -41.78
C VAL A 6 19.90 27.30 -41.44
N LEU A 7 20.24 26.17 -42.08
CA LEU A 7 19.61 24.88 -41.80
C LEU A 7 19.86 24.44 -40.36
N VAL A 8 21.09 24.56 -39.86
CA VAL A 8 21.43 24.24 -38.47
C VAL A 8 20.68 25.13 -37.49
N ILE A 9 20.62 26.45 -37.73
CA ILE A 9 19.88 27.37 -36.85
C ILE A 9 18.39 27.03 -36.82
N LEU A 10 17.80 26.77 -37.99
CA LEU A 10 16.40 26.40 -38.10
C LEU A 10 16.12 25.06 -37.41
N ALA A 11 17.00 24.08 -37.57
CA ALA A 11 16.91 22.80 -36.87
C ALA A 11 17.00 22.96 -35.35
N VAL A 12 17.88 23.84 -34.85
CA VAL A 12 18.00 24.14 -33.42
C VAL A 12 16.74 24.83 -32.89
N ILE A 13 16.19 25.80 -33.63
CA ILE A 13 14.95 26.49 -33.23
C ILE A 13 13.78 25.52 -33.19
N LEU A 14 13.60 24.71 -34.24
CA LEU A 14 12.53 23.71 -34.30
C LEU A 14 12.70 22.64 -33.23
N GLY A 15 13.93 22.18 -33.00
CA GLY A 15 14.24 21.25 -31.91
C GLY A 15 13.88 21.85 -30.56
N GLY A 16 14.26 23.10 -30.29
CA GLY A 16 13.91 23.81 -29.06
C GLY A 16 12.40 23.95 -28.85
N LEU A 17 11.66 24.35 -29.89
CA LEU A 17 10.20 24.44 -29.85
C LEU A 17 9.54 23.08 -29.61
N PHE A 18 10.07 22.02 -30.21
CA PHE A 18 9.58 20.66 -30.01
C PHE A 18 9.74 20.22 -28.54
N VAL A 19 10.90 20.46 -27.92
CA VAL A 19 11.12 20.13 -26.51
C VAL A 19 10.15 20.89 -25.59
N ILE A 20 9.89 22.17 -25.88
CA ILE A 20 8.93 22.97 -25.10
C ILE A 20 7.51 22.40 -25.24
N ALA A 21 7.08 22.11 -26.47
CA ALA A 21 5.75 21.55 -26.71
C ALA A 21 5.57 20.18 -26.04
N ASP A 22 6.60 19.34 -26.10
CA ASP A 22 6.63 18.03 -25.46
C ASP A 22 6.43 18.11 -23.94
N ARG A 23 7.14 19.05 -23.29
CA ARG A 23 7.09 19.22 -21.83
C ARG A 23 5.79 19.89 -21.34
N VAL A 24 5.16 20.72 -22.17
CA VAL A 24 3.84 21.27 -21.85
C VAL A 24 2.76 20.20 -22.03
N ALA A 25 2.88 19.36 -23.05
CA ALA A 25 1.91 18.30 -23.32
C ALA A 25 1.87 17.24 -22.22
N VAL A 26 3.03 16.81 -21.71
CA VAL A 26 3.09 15.82 -20.63
C VAL A 26 2.45 16.34 -19.33
N GLY A 27 2.74 17.58 -18.91
CA GLY A 27 2.15 18.14 -17.70
C GLY A 27 0.61 18.26 -17.79
N PHE A 28 0.08 18.60 -18.96
CA PHE A 28 -1.37 18.60 -19.17
C PHE A 28 -1.97 17.19 -19.11
N ALA A 29 -1.26 16.19 -19.63
CA ALA A 29 -1.70 14.80 -19.60
C ALA A 29 -1.69 14.23 -18.17
N GLU A 30 -0.67 14.55 -17.38
CA GLU A 30 -0.55 14.21 -15.96
C GLU A 30 -1.72 14.78 -15.14
N ASP A 31 -2.00 16.08 -15.29
CA ASP A 31 -3.12 16.75 -14.62
C ASP A 31 -4.49 16.14 -15.00
N GLU A 32 -4.69 15.86 -16.28
CA GLU A 32 -5.94 15.25 -16.78
C GLU A 32 -6.09 13.81 -16.26
N ALA A 33 -5.02 13.02 -16.25
CA ALA A 33 -5.02 11.67 -15.71
C ALA A 33 -5.33 11.65 -14.20
N ALA A 34 -4.70 12.54 -13.43
CA ALA A 34 -4.96 12.70 -12.01
C ALA A 34 -6.42 13.06 -11.72
N ASN A 35 -7.00 14.00 -12.48
CA ASN A 35 -8.40 14.39 -12.31
C ASN A 35 -9.39 13.29 -12.69
N ARG A 36 -9.08 12.48 -13.72
CA ARG A 36 -9.89 11.32 -14.08
C ARG A 36 -9.85 10.26 -13.00
N LEU A 37 -8.66 9.90 -12.51
CA LEU A 37 -8.50 8.95 -11.40
C LEU A 37 -9.25 9.41 -10.15
N ARG A 38 -9.16 10.70 -9.80
CA ARG A 38 -9.94 11.26 -8.69
C ARG A 38 -11.43 11.03 -8.86
N THR A 39 -11.95 11.20 -10.07
CA THR A 39 -13.39 11.11 -10.33
C THR A 39 -13.87 9.67 -10.48
N SER A 40 -13.09 8.79 -11.12
CA SER A 40 -13.45 7.39 -11.32
C SER A 40 -13.38 6.58 -10.02
N GLU A 41 -12.36 6.83 -9.20
CA GLU A 41 -12.14 6.14 -7.93
C GLU A 41 -12.78 6.87 -6.73
N GLY A 42 -13.47 8.00 -6.97
CA GLY A 42 -14.17 8.74 -5.92
C GLY A 42 -13.25 9.29 -4.82
N LEU A 43 -12.04 9.70 -5.18
CA LEU A 43 -11.01 10.12 -4.22
C LEU A 43 -11.27 11.53 -3.68
N ASP A 44 -11.05 11.71 -2.38
CA ASP A 44 -11.17 13.01 -1.72
C ASP A 44 -10.11 14.02 -2.17
N SER A 45 -8.92 13.52 -2.52
CA SER A 45 -7.78 14.32 -2.97
C SER A 45 -7.36 13.95 -4.40
N THR A 46 -6.77 14.91 -5.12
CA THR A 46 -6.23 14.66 -6.45
C THR A 46 -4.96 13.80 -6.33
N PRO A 47 -4.89 12.63 -7.00
CA PRO A 47 -3.67 11.83 -7.09
C PRO A 47 -2.50 12.60 -7.71
N ASP A 48 -1.29 12.20 -7.36
CA ASP A 48 -0.10 12.54 -8.12
C ASP A 48 0.05 11.55 -9.27
N VAL A 49 0.22 12.03 -10.50
CA VAL A 49 0.49 11.18 -11.66
C VAL A 49 1.69 11.77 -12.36
N SER A 50 2.71 10.94 -12.58
CA SER A 50 3.94 11.33 -13.28
C SER A 50 4.16 10.40 -14.46
N ILE A 51 4.26 10.95 -15.67
CA ILE A 51 4.55 10.22 -16.90
C ILE A 51 6.00 10.51 -17.26
N ASN A 52 6.85 9.55 -16.92
CA ASN A 52 8.27 9.63 -17.15
C ASN A 52 8.63 9.12 -18.55
N GLY A 53 9.49 9.86 -19.23
CA GLY A 53 9.99 9.52 -20.56
C GLY A 53 10.19 10.75 -21.45
N PHE A 54 10.98 10.59 -22.51
CA PHE A 54 11.27 11.67 -23.44
C PHE A 54 11.62 11.14 -24.84
N PRO A 55 10.99 11.64 -25.91
CA PRO A 55 9.88 12.62 -25.94
C PRO A 55 8.53 11.99 -25.56
N PHE A 56 7.71 12.70 -24.78
CA PHE A 56 6.34 12.28 -24.42
C PHE A 56 5.44 12.15 -25.65
N LEU A 57 5.50 13.11 -26.58
CA LEU A 57 4.66 13.09 -27.78
C LEU A 57 4.94 11.88 -28.66
N THR A 58 6.18 11.37 -28.65
CA THR A 58 6.53 10.14 -29.37
C THR A 58 5.86 8.92 -28.70
N GLN A 59 5.94 8.81 -27.38
CA GLN A 59 5.29 7.76 -26.60
C GLN A 59 3.76 7.76 -26.76
N LEU A 60 3.15 8.95 -26.71
CA LEU A 60 1.72 9.12 -26.95
C LEU A 60 1.31 8.62 -28.34
N THR A 61 2.15 8.84 -29.37
CA THR A 61 1.86 8.36 -30.73
C THR A 61 2.12 6.87 -30.92
N SER A 62 3.06 6.27 -30.19
CA SER A 62 3.27 4.83 -30.20
C SER A 62 2.24 4.07 -29.38
N GLY A 63 1.55 4.73 -28.45
CA GLY A 63 0.63 4.08 -27.51
C GLY A 63 1.37 3.30 -26.41
N GLU A 64 2.65 3.60 -26.21
CA GLU A 64 3.55 2.92 -25.28
C GLU A 64 4.22 3.97 -24.39
N PHE A 65 4.12 3.78 -23.08
CA PHE A 65 4.73 4.66 -22.08
C PHE A 65 5.79 3.91 -21.29
N ASP A 66 6.98 4.48 -21.21
CA ASP A 66 8.13 3.81 -20.62
C ASP A 66 7.98 3.61 -19.11
N ASP A 67 7.46 4.63 -18.41
CA ASP A 67 7.43 4.69 -16.95
C ASP A 67 6.32 5.64 -16.46
N VAL A 68 5.35 5.09 -15.73
CA VAL A 68 4.20 5.84 -15.19
C VAL A 68 4.15 5.60 -13.69
N GLU A 69 4.18 6.69 -12.91
CA GLU A 69 4.08 6.66 -11.45
C GLU A 69 2.76 7.31 -11.03
N ILE A 70 2.09 6.69 -10.06
CA ILE A 70 0.79 7.11 -9.53
C ILE A 70 0.90 7.09 -8.00
N GLY A 71 0.59 8.21 -7.35
CA GLY A 71 0.56 8.36 -5.90
C GLY A 71 -0.83 8.79 -5.43
N ILE A 72 -1.49 7.96 -4.65
CA ILE A 72 -2.79 8.24 -4.05
C ILE A 72 -2.61 8.35 -2.53
N LYS A 73 -3.21 9.38 -1.94
CA LYS A 73 -3.24 9.57 -0.49
C LYS A 73 -4.64 9.32 0.02
N ASP A 74 -4.74 8.76 1.22
CA ASP A 74 -6.01 8.55 1.92
C ASP A 74 -7.02 7.76 1.10
N PHE A 75 -6.61 6.60 0.58
CA PHE A 75 -7.45 5.72 -0.21
C PHE A 75 -8.26 4.79 0.69
N GLU A 76 -9.56 4.63 0.43
CA GLU A 76 -10.42 3.70 1.16
C GLU A 76 -10.59 2.41 0.34
N ALA A 77 -10.00 1.32 0.81
CA ALA A 77 -10.09 0.01 0.18
C ALA A 77 -11.13 -0.87 0.89
N SER A 78 -11.96 -1.60 0.14
CA SER A 78 -12.86 -2.59 0.73
C SER A 78 -12.11 -3.87 1.12
N THR A 79 -12.40 -4.42 2.30
CA THR A 79 -11.71 -5.60 2.86
C THR A 79 -12.34 -6.94 2.45
N GLY A 80 -13.31 -6.95 1.53
CA GLY A 80 -13.81 -8.18 0.90
C GLY A 80 -14.70 -9.08 1.76
N SER A 81 -15.01 -8.72 3.02
CA SER A 81 -16.09 -9.37 3.78
C SER A 81 -17.44 -8.95 3.17
N GLY A 82 -18.09 -9.89 2.47
CA GLY A 82 -19.19 -9.60 1.56
C GLY A 82 -20.37 -8.85 2.18
N GLY A 83 -20.71 -7.70 1.58
CA GLY A 83 -21.95 -6.99 1.85
C GLY A 83 -22.14 -5.86 0.85
N ASN A 84 -23.17 -5.97 0.02
CA ASN A 84 -23.58 -4.92 -0.92
C ASN A 84 -23.68 -3.55 -0.24
N GLY A 85 -23.08 -2.54 -0.87
CA GLY A 85 -23.57 -1.15 -0.89
C GLY A 85 -23.95 -0.51 0.44
N GLY A 86 -23.03 0.30 0.96
CA GLY A 86 -23.37 1.44 1.81
C GLY A 86 -23.74 1.11 3.24
N ASP A 87 -22.74 0.78 4.06
CA ASP A 87 -22.73 1.25 5.45
C ASP A 87 -21.29 1.31 5.96
N SER A 88 -20.86 2.50 6.36
CA SER A 88 -19.54 2.77 6.89
C SER A 88 -19.44 2.21 8.31
N GLY A 89 -18.54 1.26 8.54
CA GLY A 89 -18.25 0.82 9.91
C GLY A 89 -17.11 -0.18 10.07
N ALA A 90 -17.07 -1.24 9.26
CA ALA A 90 -16.15 -2.37 9.51
C ALA A 90 -15.55 -3.04 8.26
N ASP A 91 -16.03 -2.73 7.05
CA ASP A 91 -15.66 -3.47 5.81
C ASP A 91 -14.75 -2.68 4.87
N SER A 92 -14.18 -1.57 5.37
CA SER A 92 -13.20 -0.76 4.66
C SER A 92 -11.98 -0.48 5.53
N ILE A 93 -10.82 -0.46 4.88
CA ILE A 93 -9.54 -0.10 5.49
C ILE A 93 -8.99 1.13 4.78
N ARG A 94 -8.56 2.12 5.57
CA ARG A 94 -7.93 3.31 5.01
C ARG A 94 -6.44 3.07 4.81
N ILE A 95 -6.02 3.23 3.57
CA ILE A 95 -4.63 3.21 3.14
C ILE A 95 -4.15 4.67 3.13
N ALA A 96 -3.20 4.99 4.00
CA ALA A 96 -2.70 6.35 4.15
C ALA A 96 -1.98 6.82 2.88
N GLU A 97 -1.19 5.93 2.29
CA GLU A 97 -0.44 6.21 1.07
C GLU A 97 -0.41 4.96 0.18
N LEU A 98 -0.70 5.13 -1.10
CA LEU A 98 -0.65 4.10 -2.12
C LEU A 98 0.16 4.63 -3.30
N ASN A 99 1.31 4.02 -3.57
CA ASN A 99 2.12 4.34 -4.73
C ASN A 99 2.14 3.15 -5.68
N ALA A 100 2.05 3.42 -6.98
CA ALA A 100 2.19 2.44 -8.04
C ALA A 100 3.14 2.98 -9.10
N ARG A 101 4.00 2.11 -9.61
CA ARG A 101 4.90 2.39 -10.73
C ARG A 101 4.76 1.29 -11.76
N LEU A 102 4.51 1.70 -12.98
CA LEU A 102 4.27 0.84 -14.13
C LEU A 102 5.34 1.14 -15.17
N ARG A 103 5.97 0.11 -15.73
CA ARG A 103 6.98 0.26 -16.80
C ARG A 103 6.56 -0.51 -18.03
N GLY A 104 6.87 0.05 -19.21
CA GLY A 104 6.51 -0.56 -20.50
C GLY A 104 5.00 -0.73 -20.63
N VAL A 105 4.25 0.36 -20.44
CA VAL A 105 2.79 0.34 -20.48
C VAL A 105 2.32 0.49 -21.92
N VAL A 106 1.75 -0.58 -22.47
CA VAL A 106 1.22 -0.63 -23.83
C VAL A 106 -0.30 -0.60 -23.80
N PHE A 107 -0.90 0.41 -24.44
CA PHE A 107 -2.35 0.51 -24.59
C PHE A 107 -2.85 -0.32 -25.77
N SER A 108 -4.06 -0.86 -25.65
CA SER A 108 -4.77 -1.44 -26.81
C SER A 108 -5.05 -0.35 -27.85
N GLY A 109 -5.22 -0.73 -29.12
CA GLY A 109 -5.40 0.24 -30.21
C GLY A 109 -6.64 1.14 -30.08
N ASP A 110 -7.60 0.74 -29.25
CA ASP A 110 -8.81 1.50 -28.87
C ASP A 110 -8.70 2.17 -27.49
N TYR A 111 -7.55 2.06 -26.82
CA TYR A 111 -7.27 2.61 -25.47
C TYR A 111 -8.23 2.11 -24.36
N SER A 112 -8.92 0.98 -24.58
CA SER A 112 -9.84 0.38 -23.62
C SER A 112 -9.15 -0.53 -22.59
N SER A 113 -7.87 -0.82 -22.78
CA SER A 113 -7.07 -1.62 -21.86
C SER A 113 -5.59 -1.29 -22.00
N ALA A 114 -4.80 -1.63 -20.99
CA ALA A 114 -3.35 -1.53 -21.06
C ALA A 114 -2.68 -2.75 -20.43
N THR A 115 -1.45 -3.05 -20.86
CA THR A 115 -0.60 -4.07 -20.24
C THR A 115 0.74 -3.43 -19.90
N ALA A 116 1.19 -3.61 -18.66
CA ALA A 116 2.51 -3.18 -18.23
C ALA A 116 3.46 -4.38 -18.17
N ASP A 117 4.66 -4.23 -18.76
CA ASP A 117 5.72 -5.25 -18.68
C ASP A 117 6.08 -5.56 -17.23
N SER A 118 6.17 -4.52 -16.40
CA SER A 118 6.36 -4.67 -14.96
C SER A 118 5.60 -3.63 -14.17
N ALA A 119 5.20 -4.01 -12.95
CA ALA A 119 4.57 -3.14 -11.99
C ALA A 119 5.21 -3.33 -10.62
N SER A 120 5.33 -2.24 -9.87
CA SER A 120 5.65 -2.27 -8.44
C SER A 120 4.74 -1.31 -7.71
N GLY A 121 4.35 -1.66 -6.49
CA GLY A 121 3.53 -0.77 -5.67
C GLY A 121 3.87 -0.86 -4.21
N THR A 122 3.61 0.23 -3.48
CA THR A 122 3.70 0.28 -2.02
C THR A 122 2.40 0.82 -1.45
N ALA A 123 1.97 0.25 -0.33
CA ALA A 123 0.82 0.71 0.43
C ALA A 123 1.22 0.86 1.90
N LEU A 124 0.87 1.99 2.51
CA LEU A 124 1.08 2.28 3.92
C LEU A 124 -0.27 2.28 4.64
N ILE A 125 -0.43 1.40 5.62
CA ILE A 125 -1.63 1.34 6.46
C ILE A 125 -1.23 1.75 7.88
N SER A 126 -1.93 2.74 8.44
CA SER A 126 -1.60 3.23 9.79
C SER A 126 -1.90 2.18 10.86
N TYR A 127 -1.16 2.25 11.96
CA TYR A 127 -1.37 1.37 13.11
C TYR A 127 -2.78 1.49 13.72
N ASP A 128 -3.36 2.68 13.70
CA ASP A 128 -4.72 2.94 14.20
C ASP A 128 -5.77 2.25 13.32
N GLU A 129 -5.60 2.29 12.00
CA GLU A 129 -6.51 1.61 11.07
C GLU A 129 -6.39 0.09 11.18
N LEU A 130 -5.17 -0.45 11.38
CA LEU A 130 -4.98 -1.88 11.63
C LEU A 130 -5.65 -2.33 12.94
N LEU A 131 -5.52 -1.54 14.01
CA LEU A 131 -6.16 -1.86 15.29
C LEU A 131 -7.68 -1.81 15.19
N LYS A 132 -8.21 -0.82 14.45
CA LYS A 132 -9.64 -0.68 14.16
C LYS A 132 -10.17 -1.86 13.33
N ALA A 133 -9.46 -2.23 12.26
CA ALA A 133 -9.83 -3.33 11.38
C ALA A 133 -9.77 -4.69 12.09
N ALA A 134 -8.78 -4.89 12.96
CA ALA A 134 -8.63 -6.12 13.73
C ALA A 134 -9.70 -6.33 14.81
N GLN A 135 -10.50 -5.28 15.13
CA GLN A 135 -11.58 -5.31 16.12
C GLN A 135 -11.18 -6.06 17.40
N VAL A 136 -9.97 -5.79 17.91
CA VAL A 136 -9.36 -6.64 18.95
C VAL A 136 -10.18 -6.62 20.23
N GLU A 137 -10.94 -7.68 20.47
CA GLU A 137 -11.72 -7.84 21.69
C GLU A 137 -10.82 -8.17 22.88
N PRO A 138 -11.16 -7.71 24.10
CA PRO A 138 -10.45 -8.11 25.30
C PRO A 138 -10.56 -9.63 25.52
N VAL A 139 -9.42 -10.31 25.60
CA VAL A 139 -9.35 -11.76 25.80
C VAL A 139 -9.09 -12.08 27.27
N GLN A 140 -9.91 -12.93 27.88
CA GLN A 140 -9.64 -13.43 29.22
C GLN A 140 -8.49 -14.44 29.17
N VAL A 141 -7.33 -14.06 29.71
CA VAL A 141 -6.13 -14.89 29.71
C VAL A 141 -6.14 -15.92 30.86
N ILE A 142 -6.66 -15.53 32.02
CA ILE A 142 -6.92 -16.39 33.17
C ILE A 142 -8.18 -15.90 33.91
N PRO A 143 -8.86 -16.75 34.72
CA PRO A 143 -10.03 -16.32 35.47
C PRO A 143 -9.74 -15.09 36.34
N GLY A 144 -10.49 -14.00 36.08
CA GLY A 144 -10.33 -12.72 36.78
C GLY A 144 -9.35 -11.73 36.14
N LEU A 145 -8.60 -12.11 35.08
CA LEU A 145 -7.65 -11.23 34.38
C LEU A 145 -7.87 -11.23 32.87
N THR A 146 -7.96 -10.04 32.29
CA THR A 146 -8.23 -9.82 30.87
C THR A 146 -7.06 -9.07 30.22
N ALA A 147 -6.67 -9.49 29.02
CA ALA A 147 -5.70 -8.80 28.18
C ALA A 147 -6.41 -8.05 27.06
N LYS A 148 -5.98 -6.81 26.80
CA LYS A 148 -6.47 -6.01 25.69
C LYS A 148 -5.29 -5.41 24.92
N VAL A 149 -5.32 -5.47 23.59
CA VAL A 149 -4.36 -4.72 22.77
C VAL A 149 -4.75 -3.24 22.82
N THR A 150 -3.83 -2.39 23.27
CA THR A 150 -4.05 -0.95 23.43
C THR A 150 -3.42 -0.12 22.32
N GLY A 151 -2.49 -0.70 21.54
CA GLY A 151 -1.84 0.02 20.46
C GLY A 151 -0.86 -0.84 19.67
N LEU A 152 -0.58 -0.39 18.44
CA LEU A 152 0.48 -0.91 17.58
C LEU A 152 1.45 0.24 17.27
N SER A 153 2.74 -0.07 17.13
CA SER A 153 3.78 0.93 16.86
C SER A 153 5.01 0.28 16.22
N ASP A 154 5.93 1.10 15.72
CA ASP A 154 7.21 0.59 15.21
C ASP A 154 8.06 0.00 16.34
N GLY A 155 8.40 -1.29 16.19
CA GLY A 155 9.29 -2.03 17.09
C GLY A 155 10.76 -1.96 16.68
N GLY A 156 11.06 -1.37 15.51
CA GLY A 156 12.38 -1.33 14.90
C GLY A 156 12.72 -2.64 14.19
N ASN A 157 13.66 -2.57 13.23
CA ASN A 157 14.10 -3.71 12.41
C ASN A 157 12.95 -4.44 11.67
N GLY A 158 11.91 -3.70 11.27
CA GLY A 158 10.73 -4.25 10.57
C GLY A 158 9.75 -5.01 11.47
N LYS A 159 9.91 -4.96 12.80
CA LYS A 159 9.02 -5.60 13.77
C LYS A 159 7.93 -4.66 14.25
N ILE A 160 6.75 -5.18 14.52
CA ILE A 160 5.63 -4.44 15.10
C ILE A 160 5.70 -4.57 16.63
N LYS A 161 5.66 -3.44 17.34
CA LYS A 161 5.49 -3.41 18.80
C LYS A 161 4.00 -3.35 19.13
N VAL A 162 3.52 -4.38 19.82
CA VAL A 162 2.15 -4.52 20.29
C VAL A 162 2.09 -4.14 21.77
N GLY A 163 1.33 -3.10 22.10
CA GLY A 163 1.03 -2.72 23.48
C GLY A 163 -0.16 -3.51 24.00
N ILE A 164 0.01 -4.18 25.14
CA ILE A 164 -1.02 -5.00 25.78
C ILE A 164 -1.24 -4.47 27.20
N GLU A 165 -2.49 -4.26 27.57
CA GLU A 165 -2.89 -3.92 28.94
C GLU A 165 -3.58 -5.13 29.58
N LEU A 166 -3.05 -5.57 30.71
CA LEU A 166 -3.64 -6.58 31.58
C LEU A 166 -4.43 -5.89 32.67
N THR A 167 -5.73 -6.15 32.73
CA THR A 167 -6.63 -5.59 33.74
C THR A 167 -7.47 -6.67 34.40
N GLY A 168 -7.70 -6.57 35.70
CA GLY A 168 -8.57 -7.49 36.41
C GLY A 168 -8.25 -7.60 37.89
N SER A 169 -8.73 -8.67 38.52
CA SER A 169 -8.49 -8.97 39.92
C SER A 169 -7.92 -10.38 40.06
N LEU A 170 -6.76 -10.49 40.71
CA LEU A 170 -6.07 -11.75 40.94
C LEU A 170 -5.79 -11.92 42.43
N LEU A 171 -6.31 -13.02 43.01
CA LEU A 171 -6.23 -13.31 44.45
C LEU A 171 -6.75 -12.14 45.32
N GLY A 172 -7.76 -11.39 44.85
CA GLY A 172 -8.36 -10.28 45.59
C GLY A 172 -7.58 -8.95 45.50
N ASN A 173 -6.55 -8.87 44.66
CA ASN A 173 -5.83 -7.63 44.37
C ASN A 173 -6.14 -7.17 42.94
N ASP A 174 -6.31 -5.86 42.75
CA ASP A 174 -6.45 -5.28 41.42
C ASP A 174 -5.11 -5.28 40.68
N VAL A 175 -5.12 -5.75 39.44
CA VAL A 175 -3.96 -5.83 38.55
C VAL A 175 -4.21 -4.91 37.37
N SER A 176 -3.28 -3.99 37.12
CA SER A 176 -3.25 -3.12 35.95
C SER A 176 -1.81 -2.99 35.48
N GLU A 177 -1.43 -3.83 34.53
CA GLU A 177 -0.06 -3.92 34.02
C GLU A 177 -0.04 -3.62 32.52
N ARG A 178 1.00 -2.93 32.05
CA ARG A 178 1.21 -2.66 30.62
C ARG A 178 2.43 -3.41 30.14
N LEU A 179 2.22 -4.24 29.14
CA LEU A 179 3.24 -5.06 28.49
C LEU A 179 3.45 -4.59 27.06
N SER A 180 4.63 -4.89 26.52
CA SER A 180 4.93 -4.67 25.11
C SER A 180 5.54 -5.94 24.55
N VAL A 181 4.99 -6.41 23.44
CA VAL A 181 5.45 -7.59 22.69
C VAL A 181 6.00 -7.12 21.36
N LEU A 182 7.10 -7.71 20.91
CA LEU A 182 7.61 -7.49 19.56
C LEU A 182 7.20 -8.67 18.68
N SER A 183 6.52 -8.37 17.58
CA SER A 183 6.08 -9.34 16.58
C SER A 183 6.83 -9.13 15.26
N SER A 184 7.32 -10.21 14.67
CA SER A 184 7.85 -10.20 13.31
C SER A 184 6.75 -10.50 12.30
N VAL A 185 6.87 -9.96 11.10
CA VAL A 185 5.97 -10.27 9.97
C VAL A 185 6.77 -10.98 8.90
N LYS A 186 6.24 -12.09 8.42
CA LYS A 186 6.79 -12.91 7.33
C LYS A 186 5.78 -12.96 6.19
N VAL A 187 6.32 -12.99 4.97
CA VAL A 187 5.56 -13.16 3.75
C VAL A 187 5.99 -14.47 3.11
N ASP A 188 5.03 -15.33 2.77
CA ASP A 188 5.25 -16.53 1.97
C ASP A 188 4.21 -16.58 0.83
N GLY A 189 4.65 -16.26 -0.38
CA GLY A 189 3.76 -16.05 -1.51
C GLY A 189 2.78 -14.89 -1.26
N ASP A 190 1.48 -15.16 -1.36
CA ASP A 190 0.41 -14.17 -1.12
C ASP A 190 -0.10 -14.20 0.34
N THR A 191 0.58 -14.95 1.21
CA THR A 191 0.21 -15.12 2.61
C THR A 191 1.11 -14.29 3.53
N VAL A 192 0.48 -13.46 4.35
CA VAL A 192 1.14 -12.73 5.43
C VAL A 192 0.98 -13.52 6.72
N SER A 193 2.10 -13.88 7.35
CA SER A 193 2.17 -14.53 8.66
C SER A 193 2.81 -13.58 9.66
N VAL A 194 2.15 -13.29 10.77
CA VAL A 194 2.73 -12.52 11.89
C VAL A 194 3.13 -13.51 12.97
N ASP A 195 4.39 -13.52 13.39
CA ASP A 195 4.90 -14.37 14.47
C ASP A 195 5.30 -13.49 15.67
N ALA A 196 4.90 -13.84 16.90
CA ALA A 196 5.44 -13.18 18.09
C ALA A 196 6.86 -13.70 18.40
N ASP A 197 7.86 -12.81 18.35
CA ASP A 197 9.26 -13.21 18.56
C ASP A 197 9.64 -13.34 20.03
N VAL A 198 9.11 -12.44 20.89
CA VAL A 198 9.51 -12.37 22.31
C VAL A 198 8.27 -12.20 23.17
N LEU A 199 7.91 -13.27 23.88
CA LEU A 199 6.93 -13.24 24.95
C LEU A 199 7.62 -12.77 26.23
N PRO A 200 7.08 -11.79 26.97
CA PRO A 200 7.59 -11.46 28.30
C PRO A 200 7.49 -12.68 29.22
N ASP A 201 8.45 -12.87 30.13
CA ASP A 201 8.40 -13.91 31.16
C ASP A 201 7.21 -13.64 32.08
N LEU A 202 6.10 -14.33 31.84
CA LEU A 202 4.91 -14.23 32.67
C LEU A 202 5.10 -15.12 33.91
N PRO A 203 4.81 -14.62 35.13
CA PRO A 203 4.99 -15.38 36.38
C PRO A 203 3.95 -16.50 36.58
N PHE A 204 3.16 -16.81 35.55
CA PHE A 204 2.10 -17.81 35.56
C PHE A 204 2.16 -18.66 34.29
N SER A 205 1.85 -19.96 34.42
CA SER A 205 1.79 -20.93 33.32
C SER A 205 0.56 -20.68 32.45
N VAL A 206 0.55 -19.56 31.72
CA VAL A 206 -0.37 -19.42 30.58
C VAL A 206 0.04 -20.48 29.57
N ALA A 207 -0.94 -21.21 29.03
CA ALA A 207 -0.66 -22.16 27.97
C ALA A 207 -0.03 -21.39 26.80
N GLU A 208 1.27 -21.56 26.57
CA GLU A 208 2.04 -20.95 25.47
C GLU A 208 1.31 -21.09 24.12
N GLU A 209 0.58 -22.20 23.96
CA GLU A 209 -0.27 -22.49 22.79
C GLU A 209 -1.37 -21.46 22.55
N SER A 210 -2.06 -21.00 23.60
CA SER A 210 -3.17 -20.05 23.46
C SER A 210 -2.70 -18.64 23.13
N VAL A 211 -1.50 -18.25 23.59
CA VAL A 211 -0.90 -16.95 23.25
C VAL A 211 -0.32 -16.97 21.84
N ARG A 212 0.30 -18.09 21.41
CA ARG A 212 0.70 -18.29 20.02
C ARG A 212 -0.49 -18.25 19.06
N GLN A 213 -1.61 -18.88 19.39
CA GLN A 213 -2.78 -18.88 18.50
C GLN A 213 -3.42 -17.49 18.29
N ILE A 214 -3.20 -16.55 19.22
CA ILE A 214 -3.66 -15.15 19.11
C ILE A 214 -2.62 -14.29 18.37
N ALA A 215 -1.34 -14.59 18.54
CA ALA A 215 -0.24 -13.85 17.91
C ALA A 215 0.03 -14.28 16.46
N ASP A 216 -0.19 -15.56 16.16
CA ASP A 216 0.06 -16.19 14.88
C ASP A 216 -1.13 -15.92 13.95
N PHE A 217 -1.14 -14.75 13.31
CA PHE A 217 -2.15 -14.37 12.34
C PHE A 217 -1.67 -14.69 10.93
N THR A 218 -2.42 -15.50 10.20
CA THR A 218 -2.16 -15.84 8.80
C THR A 218 -3.32 -15.33 7.95
N GLN A 219 -3.07 -14.35 7.09
CA GLN A 219 -4.05 -13.81 6.16
C GLN A 219 -3.52 -13.92 4.73
N THR A 220 -4.31 -14.58 3.88
CA THR A 220 -4.09 -14.55 2.43
C THR A 220 -4.68 -13.26 1.87
N ILE A 221 -3.91 -12.56 1.04
CA ILE A 221 -4.38 -11.39 0.32
C ILE A 221 -5.07 -11.85 -0.96
N ASP A 222 -6.40 -11.95 -0.92
CA ASP A 222 -7.21 -12.26 -2.09
C ASP A 222 -7.47 -11.00 -2.93
N GLY A 223 -7.57 -11.14 -4.25
CA GLY A 223 -7.97 -10.05 -5.16
C GLY A 223 -6.83 -9.26 -5.82
N LEU A 224 -5.58 -9.70 -5.70
CA LEU A 224 -4.48 -9.11 -6.47
C LEU A 224 -4.70 -9.31 -7.98
N PRO A 225 -4.45 -8.28 -8.82
CA PRO A 225 -4.51 -8.42 -10.27
C PRO A 225 -3.58 -9.52 -10.77
N ALA A 226 -3.99 -10.21 -11.84
CA ALA A 226 -3.16 -11.23 -12.46
C ALA A 226 -1.79 -10.65 -12.85
N GLY A 227 -0.72 -11.30 -12.39
CA GLY A 227 0.66 -10.86 -12.62
C GLY A 227 1.30 -10.12 -11.44
N ILE A 228 0.52 -9.69 -10.44
CA ILE A 228 1.01 -9.07 -9.20
C ILE A 228 1.21 -10.13 -8.12
N LYS A 229 2.27 -9.98 -7.32
CA LYS A 229 2.60 -10.80 -6.16
C LYS A 229 3.03 -9.91 -5.01
N LEU A 230 2.76 -10.37 -3.79
CA LEU A 230 3.27 -9.74 -2.60
C LEU A 230 4.80 -9.95 -2.51
N ASP A 231 5.54 -8.87 -2.29
CA ASP A 231 7.00 -8.89 -2.16
C ASP A 231 7.41 -8.84 -0.69
N LYS A 232 6.90 -7.83 0.05
CA LYS A 232 7.30 -7.60 1.43
C LYS A 232 6.19 -6.97 2.26
N VAL A 233 6.14 -7.31 3.54
CA VAL A 233 5.36 -6.61 4.56
C VAL A 233 6.28 -6.32 5.74
N GLN A 234 6.32 -5.07 6.19
CA GLN A 234 7.20 -4.65 7.29
C GLN A 234 6.61 -3.51 8.10
N ALA A 235 6.99 -3.44 9.38
CA ALA A 235 6.72 -2.26 10.19
C ALA A 235 7.57 -1.06 9.71
N ALA A 236 6.93 0.10 9.64
CA ALA A 236 7.52 1.40 9.39
C ALA A 236 7.09 2.39 10.49
N GLU A 237 7.70 3.57 10.54
CA GLU A 237 7.43 4.57 11.58
C GLU A 237 5.94 4.98 11.62
N GLY A 238 5.32 5.13 10.44
CA GLY A 238 3.92 5.58 10.31
C GLY A 238 2.87 4.48 10.24
N GLY A 239 3.26 3.20 10.21
CA GLY A 239 2.33 2.09 9.98
C GLY A 239 3.00 0.84 9.46
N VAL A 240 2.21 -0.04 8.84
CA VAL A 240 2.73 -1.21 8.13
C VAL A 240 2.81 -0.89 6.65
N GLU A 241 4.01 -1.07 6.09
CA GLU A 241 4.28 -0.93 4.67
C GLU A 241 4.17 -2.30 3.99
N ILE A 242 3.41 -2.34 2.91
CA ILE A 242 3.16 -3.50 2.07
C ILE A 242 3.73 -3.18 0.69
N SER A 243 4.61 -4.03 0.17
CA SER A 243 5.23 -3.89 -1.15
C SER A 243 4.80 -5.05 -2.05
N VAL A 244 4.46 -4.73 -3.30
CA VAL A 244 4.08 -5.71 -4.32
C VAL A 244 4.92 -5.52 -5.58
N THR A 245 5.14 -6.62 -6.31
CA THR A 245 5.80 -6.60 -7.61
C THR A 245 5.04 -7.47 -8.60
N GLY A 246 5.14 -7.16 -9.89
CA GLY A 246 4.51 -7.97 -10.91
C GLY A 246 5.10 -7.81 -12.29
N SER A 247 4.73 -8.75 -13.14
CA SER A 247 5.15 -8.85 -14.55
C SER A 247 3.94 -9.16 -15.42
N ASP A 248 3.90 -8.60 -16.62
CA ASP A 248 2.79 -8.77 -17.59
C ASP A 248 1.42 -8.42 -16.96
N VAL A 249 1.37 -7.27 -16.29
CA VAL A 249 0.21 -6.85 -15.50
C VAL A 249 -0.84 -6.24 -16.41
N LYS A 250 -2.03 -6.85 -16.42
CA LYS A 250 -3.18 -6.34 -17.17
C LYS A 250 -3.88 -5.26 -16.36
N LEU A 251 -3.97 -4.08 -16.94
CA LEU A 251 -4.67 -2.93 -16.40
C LEU A 251 -6.05 -2.86 -17.06
N ALA A 252 -7.11 -2.89 -16.26
CA ALA A 252 -8.46 -2.67 -16.76
C ALA A 252 -8.62 -1.19 -17.15
N GLY A 253 -9.35 -0.93 -18.24
CA GLY A 253 -9.74 0.41 -18.68
C GLY A 253 -11.23 0.68 -18.52
#